data_AF-A0A7G7BN36-F1
#
_entry.id   AF-A0A7G7BN36-F1
#
_cell.length_a   1.000
_cell.length_b   1.000
_cell.length_c   1.000
_cell.angle_alpha   90.00
_cell.angle_beta   90.00
_cell.angle_gamma   90.00
#
_symmetry.space_group_name_H-M   'P 1'
#
loop_
_entity.id
_entity.type
_entity.pdbx_description
1 polymer ?
#
loop_
_entity_poly.entity_id
_entity_poly.type
_entity_poly.pdbx_seq_one_letter_code
_entity_poly.pdbx_strand_id
1 'polypeptide(L)' 'MLAQQLGIEDADAPIPGDRSMTLTREYVTAFFDQHLRGIHRPLLDGPTPGNPEVSFASP' A
#
# COMPACT_ATOMS: atom_id res chain seq x y z
N MET A 1 5.07 13.44 -5.19
CA MET A 1 4.80 14.61 -6.07
C MET A 1 5.92 15.63 -5.91
N LEU A 2 6.13 16.52 -6.89
CA LEU A 2 7.16 17.57 -6.79
C LEU A 2 7.00 18.43 -5.51
N ALA A 3 5.76 18.67 -5.08
CA ALA A 3 5.44 19.38 -3.83
C ALA A 3 6.03 18.71 -2.57
N GLN A 4 5.93 17.39 -2.43
CA GLN A 4 6.52 16.67 -1.30
C GLN A 4 8.05 16.69 -1.31
N GLN A 5 8.68 16.70 -2.49
CA GLN A 5 10.15 16.81 -2.60
C GLN A 5 10.66 18.15 -2.07
N LEU A 6 9.77 19.15 -1.97
CA LEU A 6 10.03 20.47 -1.42
C LEU A 6 9.61 20.59 0.06
N GLY A 7 9.23 19.48 0.70
CA GLY A 7 8.76 19.46 2.10
C GLY A 7 7.38 20.09 2.30
N ILE A 8 6.63 20.30 1.21
CA ILE A 8 5.26 20.79 1.28
C ILE A 8 4.36 19.58 1.51
N GLU A 9 3.87 19.46 2.74
CA GLU A 9 2.79 18.55 3.08
C GLU A 9 1.52 19.09 2.44
N ASP A 10 0.96 18.31 1.51
CA ASP A 10 -0.32 18.62 0.90
C ASP A 10 -1.40 18.15 1.87
N ALA A 11 -2.01 19.12 2.59
CA ALA A 11 -3.02 18.83 3.61
C ALA A 11 -4.24 18.10 3.03
N ASP A 12 -4.47 18.19 1.72
CA ASP A 12 -5.55 17.52 1.02
C ASP A 12 -5.16 16.13 0.49
N ALA A 13 -3.87 15.75 0.56
CA ALA A 13 -3.37 14.43 0.18
C ALA A 13 -3.17 13.56 1.44
N PRO A 14 -4.11 12.65 1.77
CA PRO A 14 -4.05 11.89 3.01
C PRO A 14 -2.87 10.91 3.10
N ILE A 15 -2.18 10.63 1.98
CA ILE A 15 -1.03 9.72 1.93
C ILE A 15 0.06 10.34 1.04
N PRO A 16 1.31 10.43 1.53
CA PRO A 16 2.50 10.76 0.73
C PRO A 16 2.58 9.93 -0.56
N GLY A 17 2.91 10.54 -1.71
CA GLY A 17 2.89 9.84 -3.01
C GLY A 17 3.90 8.68 -3.12
N ASP A 18 5.05 8.81 -2.49
CA ASP A 18 6.05 7.75 -2.30
C ASP A 18 5.51 6.58 -1.48
N ARG A 19 4.74 6.88 -0.42
CA ARG A 19 4.05 5.86 0.39
C ARG A 19 2.96 5.16 -0.41
N SER A 20 2.16 5.90 -1.16
CA SER A 20 1.14 5.35 -2.08
C SER A 20 1.74 4.39 -3.12
N MET A 21 2.89 4.73 -3.69
CA MET A 21 3.58 3.86 -4.65
C MET A 21 4.14 2.59 -3.98
N THR A 22 4.66 2.73 -2.76
CA THR A 22 5.17 1.60 -1.97
C THR A 22 4.05 0.60 -1.68
N LEU A 23 2.92 1.08 -1.14
CA LEU A 23 1.74 0.26 -0.85
C LEU A 23 1.24 -0.44 -2.12
N THR A 24 1.10 0.29 -3.23
CA THR A 24 0.65 -0.29 -4.51
C THR A 24 1.56 -1.44 -4.96
N ARG A 25 2.88 -1.24 -4.94
CA ARG A 25 3.84 -2.28 -5.36
C ARG A 25 3.78 -3.50 -4.46
N GLU A 26 3.66 -3.30 -3.16
CA GLU A 26 3.62 -4.37 -2.17
C GLU A 26 2.38 -5.26 -2.36
N TYR A 27 1.19 -4.66 -2.45
CA TYR A 27 -0.07 -5.38 -2.60
C TYR A 27 -0.21 -6.03 -3.98
N VAL A 28 0.23 -5.36 -5.06
CA VAL A 28 0.25 -5.97 -6.40
C VAL A 28 1.19 -7.16 -6.47
N THR A 29 2.37 -7.05 -5.85
CA THR A 29 3.33 -8.17 -5.77
C THR A 29 2.74 -9.33 -4.97
N ALA A 30 2.15 -9.05 -3.81
CA ALA A 30 1.50 -10.06 -2.99
C ALA A 30 0.38 -10.79 -3.76
N PHE A 31 -0.44 -10.05 -4.50
CA PHE A 31 -1.51 -10.62 -5.32
C PHE A 31 -0.96 -11.62 -6.36
N PHE A 32 0.06 -11.22 -7.13
CA PHE A 32 0.64 -12.09 -8.15
C PHE A 32 1.39 -13.29 -7.56
N ASP A 33 2.10 -13.10 -6.45
CA ASP A 33 2.76 -14.21 -5.76
C ASP A 33 1.76 -15.27 -5.30
N GLN A 34 0.61 -14.86 -4.75
CA GLN A 34 -0.43 -15.78 -4.34
C GLN A 34 -1.10 -16.48 -5.52
N HIS A 35 -1.52 -15.74 -6.54
CA HIS A 35 -2.37 -16.28 -7.61
C HIS A 35 -1.60 -16.91 -8.77
N LEU A 36 -0.36 -16.49 -9.04
CA LEU A 36 0.44 -17.02 -10.15
C LEU A 36 1.55 -17.96 -9.69
N ARG A 37 2.04 -17.80 -8.45
CA ARG A 37 3.14 -18.63 -7.91
C ARG A 37 2.69 -19.57 -6.79
N GLY A 38 1.45 -19.46 -6.32
CA GLY A 38 0.94 -20.26 -5.20
C GLY A 38 1.62 -19.95 -3.86
N ILE A 39 2.28 -18.79 -3.75
CA ILE A 39 2.98 -18.38 -2.52
C ILE A 39 1.98 -17.61 -1.66
N HIS A 40 1.61 -18.18 -0.52
CA HIS A 40 0.72 -17.51 0.42
C HIS A 40 1.33 -16.18 0.91
N ARG A 41 0.52 -15.13 0.91
CA ARG A 41 0.90 -13.77 1.27
C ARG A 41 -0.04 -13.23 2.35
N PRO A 42 0.38 -13.25 3.63
CA PRO A 42 -0.45 -12.79 4.75
C PRO A 42 -0.93 -11.34 4.64
N LEU A 43 -0.22 -10.54 3.84
CA LEU A 43 -0.58 -9.16 3.53
C LEU A 43 -1.98 -9.04 2.90
N LEU A 44 -2.49 -10.11 2.27
CA LEU A 44 -3.81 -10.15 1.64
C LEU A 44 -4.91 -10.72 2.56
N ASP A 45 -4.56 -11.14 3.78
CA ASP A 45 -5.52 -11.74 4.71
C ASP A 45 -6.22 -10.69 5.58
N GLY A 46 -5.69 -9.46 5.65
CA GLY A 46 -6.31 -8.39 6.41
C GLY A 46 -5.39 -7.22 6.74
N PRO A 47 -5.87 -6.29 7.59
CA PRO A 47 -5.11 -5.13 8.02
C PRO A 47 -3.78 -5.52 8.69
N THR A 48 -2.72 -4.79 8.37
CA THR A 48 -1.38 -5.03 8.93
C THR A 48 -0.87 -3.76 9.61
N PRO A 49 -0.28 -3.81 10.81
CA PRO A 49 0.23 -2.61 11.52
C PRO A 49 1.25 -1.79 10.73
N GLY A 50 1.99 -2.43 9.80
CA GLY A 50 2.94 -1.75 8.91
C GLY A 50 2.30 -0.96 7.77
N ASN A 51 1.01 -1.20 7.47
CA ASN A 51 0.25 -0.55 6.40
C ASN A 51 -1.11 -0.04 6.92
N PRO A 52 -1.11 0.89 7.90
CA PRO A 52 -2.34 1.39 8.54
C PRO A 52 -3.28 2.13 7.57
N GLU A 53 -2.78 2.55 6.41
CA GLU A 53 -3.56 3.23 5.39
C GLU A 53 -4.49 2.29 4.60
N VAL A 54 -4.30 0.97 4.71
CA VAL A 54 -5.03 -0.03 3.92
C VAL A 54 -6.13 -0.69 4.76
N SER A 55 -7.37 -0.54 4.30
CA SER A 55 -8.56 -1.20 4.86
C SER A 55 -9.09 -2.29 3.95
N PHE A 56 -9.71 -3.32 4.51
CA PHE A 56 -10.33 -4.43 3.77
C PHE A 56 -11.85 -4.28 3.75
N ALA A 57 -12.46 -4.34 2.56
CA ALA A 57 -13.90 -4.10 2.37
C ALA A 57 -14.79 -5.28 2.80
N SER A 58 -14.22 -6.48 2.93
CA SER A 58 -14.89 -7.67 3.44
C SER A 58 -13.95 -8.35 4.44
N PRO A 59 -14.38 -8.60 5.70
CA PRO A 59 -13.65 -9.44 6.63
C PRO A 59 -13.71 -10.92 6.26
#